data_AF-I1NSU7-F1
#
_entry.id   AF-I1NSU7-F1
#
_cell.length_a   1.000
_cell.length_b   1.000
_cell.length_c   1.000
_cell.angle_alpha   90.00
_cell.angle_beta   90.00
_cell.angle_gamma   90.00
#
_symmetry.space_group_name_H-M   'P 1'
#
loop_
_entity.id
_entity.type
_entity.pdbx_description
1 polymer ?
#
loop_
_entity_poly.entity_id
_entity_poly.type
_entity_poly.pdbx_seq_one_letter_code
_entity_poly.pdbx_strand_id
1 'polypeptide(L)'
;HPRQGSILIEKFSRFTYINLIFICFRGGFFQSSTEGCSQFWRGLHEGRIQAAHRLKKMKWNGDPLCKFCGAEEDVDHLMFKCAPARFLWCCFRDVFHWDHVPSSRREFMNILMTMGGDRAIIFLHVISAGIWAIWLVRNDWVFNNKLLSNICHLPHKAVSFLIQWRGLLPEKLKVEVDGLKDSLLASIRASGPN
;
A
#
# COMPACT_ATOMS: atom_id res chain seq x y z
N HIS A 1 3.86 17.45 -21.33
CA HIS A 1 3.03 18.15 -20.31
C HIS A 1 2.66 17.20 -19.17
N PRO A 2 3.02 17.48 -17.91
CA PRO A 2 3.06 16.48 -16.83
C PRO A 2 1.72 16.25 -16.10
N ARG A 3 0.57 16.56 -16.72
CA ARG A 3 -0.77 16.48 -16.07
C ARG A 3 -1.67 15.32 -16.50
N GLN A 4 -1.22 14.45 -17.41
CA GLN A 4 -1.99 13.27 -17.85
C GLN A 4 -1.62 11.97 -17.12
N GLY A 5 -0.46 11.90 -16.45
CA GLY A 5 -0.04 10.70 -15.71
C GLY A 5 -0.82 10.45 -14.41
N SER A 6 -1.27 11.51 -13.74
CA SER A 6 -1.99 11.43 -12.46
C SER A 6 -3.42 10.89 -12.60
N ILE A 7 -4.13 11.25 -13.67
CA ILE A 7 -5.53 10.84 -13.90
C ILE A 7 -5.63 9.39 -14.39
N LEU A 8 -4.61 8.88 -15.11
CA LEU A 8 -4.53 7.45 -15.44
C LEU A 8 -4.26 6.61 -14.19
N ILE A 9 -3.28 6.98 -13.35
CA ILE A 9 -2.96 6.21 -12.13
C ILE A 9 -4.17 6.12 -11.18
N GLU A 10 -4.99 7.18 -11.11
CA GLU A 10 -6.17 7.25 -10.28
C GLU A 10 -7.32 6.34 -10.78
N LYS A 11 -7.55 6.23 -12.09
CA LYS A 11 -8.55 5.28 -12.63
C LYS A 11 -8.09 3.81 -12.54
N PHE A 12 -6.79 3.55 -12.67
CA PHE A 12 -6.22 2.21 -12.59
C PHE A 12 -6.26 1.62 -11.17
N SER A 13 -6.12 2.47 -10.16
CA SER A 13 -6.13 2.12 -8.74
C SER A 13 -7.49 1.63 -8.21
N ARG A 14 -8.61 1.93 -8.88
CA ARG A 14 -9.96 1.47 -8.47
C ARG A 14 -10.22 -0.01 -8.78
N PHE A 15 -9.54 -0.61 -9.75
CA PHE A 15 -9.75 -2.01 -10.16
C PHE A 15 -8.92 -3.01 -9.34
N THR A 16 -7.90 -2.52 -8.64
CA THR A 16 -6.93 -3.32 -7.88
C THR A 16 -7.54 -3.95 -6.62
N TYR A 17 -8.60 -3.37 -6.06
CA TYR A 17 -9.22 -3.79 -4.79
C TYR A 17 -10.37 -4.81 -4.96
N ILE A 18 -11.06 -4.82 -6.10
CA ILE A 18 -12.16 -5.77 -6.38
C ILE A 18 -11.66 -7.23 -6.44
N ASN A 19 -10.39 -7.45 -6.83
CA ASN A 19 -9.82 -8.79 -6.93
C ASN A 19 -9.30 -9.35 -5.59
N LEU A 20 -8.94 -8.50 -4.62
CA LEU A 20 -8.59 -8.95 -3.27
C LEU A 20 -9.81 -9.51 -2.51
N ILE A 21 -11.00 -8.98 -2.79
CA ILE A 21 -12.28 -9.45 -2.22
C ILE A 21 -12.73 -10.80 -2.80
N PHE A 22 -12.27 -11.18 -4.01
CA PHE A 22 -12.63 -12.45 -4.65
C PHE A 22 -11.81 -13.65 -4.14
N ILE A 23 -10.59 -13.42 -3.67
CA ILE A 23 -9.60 -14.48 -3.36
C ILE A 23 -9.79 -15.10 -1.98
N CYS A 24 -10.37 -14.38 -1.01
CA CYS A 24 -10.74 -15.01 0.24
C CYS A 24 -11.85 -16.08 0.08
N PHE A 25 -12.59 -16.17 -1.04
CA PHE A 25 -13.84 -16.94 -1.07
C PHE A 25 -14.20 -17.89 -2.25
N ARG A 26 -13.53 -17.94 -3.42
CA ARG A 26 -13.59 -19.10 -4.37
C ARG A 26 -12.88 -18.86 -5.70
N GLY A 27 -11.87 -19.68 -6.00
CA GLY A 27 -11.73 -20.39 -7.29
C GLY A 27 -11.72 -19.67 -8.65
N GLY A 28 -11.45 -18.36 -8.76
CA GLY A 28 -11.36 -17.70 -10.08
C GLY A 28 -10.58 -16.38 -10.03
N PHE A 29 -9.25 -16.45 -10.21
CA PHE A 29 -8.31 -15.43 -9.70
C PHE A 29 -7.79 -14.39 -10.73
N PHE A 30 -7.86 -14.55 -12.06
CA PHE A 30 -7.05 -13.68 -12.95
C PHE A 30 -7.62 -13.30 -14.33
N GLN A 31 -8.86 -12.83 -14.42
CA GLN A 31 -9.34 -12.13 -15.62
C GLN A 31 -9.90 -10.75 -15.25
N SER A 32 -9.00 -9.77 -15.11
CA SER A 32 -9.36 -8.35 -15.10
C SER A 32 -8.82 -7.70 -16.38
N SER A 33 -9.62 -6.85 -17.03
CA SER A 33 -9.32 -6.15 -18.29
C SER A 33 -8.18 -5.11 -18.23
N THR A 34 -7.46 -4.98 -17.11
CA THR A 34 -6.29 -4.10 -16.99
C THR A 34 -5.12 -4.83 -16.35
N GLU A 35 -4.20 -5.30 -17.20
CA GLU A 35 -3.13 -6.24 -16.83
C GLU A 35 -2.22 -5.72 -15.69
N GLY A 36 -1.84 -4.43 -15.70
CA GLY A 36 -0.80 -3.90 -14.79
C GLY A 36 -1.13 -3.94 -13.28
N CYS A 37 -2.40 -3.80 -12.91
CA CYS A 37 -2.83 -3.74 -11.51
C CYS A 37 -2.87 -5.13 -10.85
N SER A 38 -3.39 -6.11 -11.58
CA SER A 38 -3.38 -7.52 -11.19
C SER A 38 -1.95 -8.05 -11.03
N GLN A 39 -1.04 -7.62 -11.91
CA GLN A 39 0.38 -7.99 -11.85
C GLN A 39 1.08 -7.43 -10.62
N PHE A 40 0.71 -6.24 -10.14
CA PHE A 40 1.28 -5.67 -8.92
C PHE A 40 0.97 -6.53 -7.69
N TRP A 41 -0.31 -6.84 -7.44
CA TRP A 41 -0.69 -7.62 -6.27
C TRP A 41 -0.19 -9.06 -6.30
N ARG A 42 -0.24 -9.70 -7.47
CA ARG A 42 0.41 -11.00 -7.67
C ARG A 42 1.90 -10.91 -7.40
N GLY A 43 2.55 -9.88 -7.95
CA GLY A 43 3.96 -9.60 -7.72
C GLY A 43 4.26 -9.37 -6.24
N LEU A 44 3.37 -8.73 -5.48
CA LEU A 44 3.59 -8.51 -4.05
C LEU A 44 3.57 -9.86 -3.33
N HIS A 45 2.51 -10.63 -3.52
CA HIS A 45 2.36 -11.95 -2.91
C HIS A 45 3.56 -12.87 -3.20
N GLU A 46 4.01 -12.91 -4.45
CA GLU A 46 5.11 -13.77 -4.90
C GLU A 46 6.52 -13.18 -4.62
N GLY A 47 6.61 -11.97 -4.06
CA GLY A 47 7.90 -11.28 -3.87
C GLY A 47 8.59 -10.90 -5.19
N ARG A 48 7.79 -10.59 -6.21
CA ARG A 48 8.17 -10.24 -7.60
C ARG A 48 7.80 -8.82 -8.02
N ILE A 49 7.30 -7.95 -7.12
CA ILE A 49 7.21 -6.51 -7.44
C ILE A 49 8.60 -5.95 -7.78
N GLN A 50 8.64 -4.87 -8.54
CA GLN A 50 9.86 -4.27 -9.06
C GLN A 50 10.62 -3.46 -7.99
N ALA A 51 10.94 -4.09 -6.85
CA ALA A 51 11.95 -3.68 -5.88
C ALA A 51 13.34 -3.56 -6.56
N ALA A 52 14.29 -2.80 -6.02
CA ALA A 52 15.57 -2.55 -6.70
C ALA A 52 16.32 -3.88 -7.01
N HIS A 53 16.28 -4.83 -6.09
CA HIS A 53 16.82 -6.19 -6.28
C HIS A 53 16.22 -6.89 -7.53
N ARG A 54 14.91 -6.74 -7.78
CA ARG A 54 14.24 -7.33 -8.95
C ARG A 54 14.51 -6.54 -10.22
N LEU A 55 14.52 -5.21 -10.14
CA LEU A 55 14.86 -4.34 -11.27
C LEU A 55 16.27 -4.63 -11.81
N LYS A 56 17.23 -4.91 -10.93
CA LYS A 56 18.58 -5.35 -11.35
C LYS A 56 18.56 -6.63 -12.19
N LYS A 57 17.74 -7.62 -11.80
CA LYS A 57 17.54 -8.86 -12.60
C LYS A 57 16.90 -8.57 -13.97
N MET A 58 16.20 -7.45 -14.10
CA MET A 58 15.61 -6.97 -15.36
C MET A 58 16.53 -6.01 -16.14
N LYS A 59 17.84 -6.00 -15.83
CA LYS A 59 18.84 -5.12 -16.48
C LYS A 59 18.56 -3.62 -16.30
N TRP A 60 17.91 -3.22 -15.21
CA TRP A 60 17.79 -1.81 -14.86
C TRP A 60 19.14 -1.25 -14.38
N ASN A 61 19.51 -0.08 -14.91
CA ASN A 61 20.81 0.55 -14.68
C ASN A 61 20.90 1.37 -13.37
N GLY A 62 19.83 1.45 -12.57
CA GLY A 62 19.84 2.21 -11.32
C GLY A 62 20.56 1.52 -10.16
N ASP A 63 20.65 2.22 -9.04
CA ASP A 63 21.28 1.76 -7.80
C ASP A 63 20.54 0.54 -7.21
N PRO A 64 21.22 -0.57 -6.85
CA PRO A 64 20.57 -1.71 -6.19
C PRO A 64 20.10 -1.43 -4.76
N LEU A 65 20.56 -0.35 -4.13
CA LEU A 65 20.26 0.02 -2.76
C LEU A 65 18.98 0.86 -2.67
N CYS A 66 18.32 0.78 -1.53
CA CYS A 66 17.12 1.56 -1.23
C CYS A 66 17.48 3.04 -1.17
N LYS A 67 16.85 3.84 -2.04
CA LYS A 67 17.11 5.28 -2.12
C LYS A 67 16.78 6.05 -0.82
N PHE A 68 15.94 5.48 0.05
CA PHE A 68 15.58 6.08 1.33
C PHE A 68 16.62 5.89 2.43
N CYS A 69 17.31 4.73 2.47
CA CYS A 69 18.13 4.37 3.64
C CYS A 69 19.46 3.69 3.30
N GLY A 70 19.75 3.42 2.03
CA GLY A 70 21.00 2.80 1.58
C GLY A 70 21.12 1.29 1.82
N ALA A 71 20.15 0.63 2.45
CA ALA A 71 20.15 -0.83 2.62
C ALA A 71 19.73 -1.56 1.34
N GLU A 72 19.96 -2.87 1.25
CA GLU A 72 19.45 -3.68 0.14
C GLU A 72 17.92 -3.61 0.05
N GLU A 73 17.39 -3.33 -1.14
CA GLU A 73 15.95 -3.17 -1.35
C GLU A 73 15.32 -4.40 -2.00
N ASP A 74 14.86 -5.32 -1.15
CA ASP A 74 13.89 -6.35 -1.53
C ASP A 74 12.43 -5.90 -1.23
N VAL A 75 11.47 -6.78 -1.50
CA VAL A 75 10.04 -6.49 -1.30
C VAL A 75 9.68 -6.32 0.17
N ASP A 76 10.28 -7.09 1.09
CA ASP A 76 9.99 -6.96 2.52
C ASP A 76 10.62 -5.69 3.09
N HIS A 77 11.83 -5.35 2.66
CA HIS A 77 12.48 -4.11 2.99
C HIS A 77 11.61 -2.92 2.57
N LEU A 78 11.26 -2.86 1.28
CA LEU A 78 10.45 -1.78 0.72
C LEU A 78 9.11 -1.63 1.45
N MET A 79 8.38 -2.73 1.63
CA MET A 79 6.99 -2.67 2.09
C MET A 79 6.82 -2.67 3.60
N PHE A 80 7.78 -3.17 4.38
CA PHE A 80 7.58 -3.39 5.83
C PHE A 80 8.72 -2.90 6.71
N LYS A 81 9.97 -2.86 6.23
CA LYS A 81 11.14 -2.57 7.08
C LYS A 81 11.75 -1.18 6.88
N CYS A 82 11.59 -0.58 5.70
CA CYS A 82 12.12 0.74 5.40
C CYS A 82 11.47 1.82 6.28
N ALA A 83 12.20 2.90 6.60
CA ALA A 83 11.74 3.92 7.52
C ALA A 83 10.37 4.55 7.15
N PRO A 84 10.08 4.91 5.89
CA PRO A 84 8.75 5.42 5.52
C PRO A 84 7.65 4.37 5.69
N ALA A 85 7.92 3.12 5.34
CA ALA A 85 6.95 2.03 5.52
C ALA A 85 6.64 1.81 7.00
N ARG A 86 7.67 1.71 7.85
CA ARG A 86 7.49 1.57 9.30
C ARG A 86 6.71 2.72 9.90
N PHE A 87 7.00 3.96 9.49
CA PHE A 87 6.26 5.12 9.95
C PHE A 87 4.77 5.00 9.62
N LEU A 88 4.42 4.68 8.36
CA LEU A 88 3.03 4.50 7.95
C LEU A 88 2.33 3.40 8.76
N TRP A 89 3.00 2.26 8.95
CA TRP A 89 2.42 1.16 9.71
C TRP A 89 2.26 1.46 11.20
N CYS A 90 3.13 2.28 11.80
CA CYS A 90 2.90 2.80 13.16
C CYS A 90 1.64 3.67 13.21
N CYS A 91 1.44 4.59 12.27
CA CYS A 91 0.22 5.39 12.21
C CYS A 91 -1.04 4.51 12.11
N PHE A 92 -0.97 3.43 11.35
CA PHE A 92 -2.07 2.48 11.24
C PHE A 92 -2.26 1.74 12.56
N ARG A 93 -1.22 1.13 13.12
CA ARG A 93 -1.29 0.42 14.40
C ARG A 93 -1.98 1.25 15.48
N ASP A 94 -1.63 2.53 15.59
CA ASP A 94 -2.16 3.41 16.63
C ASP A 94 -3.65 3.73 16.44
N VAL A 95 -4.12 3.77 15.20
CA VAL A 95 -5.54 4.04 14.85
C VAL A 95 -6.39 2.78 14.89
N PHE A 96 -5.86 1.65 14.44
CA PHE A 96 -6.59 0.39 14.34
C PHE A 96 -6.38 -0.54 15.55
N HIS A 97 -5.61 -0.08 16.55
CA HIS A 97 -5.24 -0.83 17.74
C HIS A 97 -4.66 -2.21 17.42
N TRP A 98 -3.76 -2.29 16.44
CA TRP A 98 -3.08 -3.54 16.13
C TRP A 98 -2.06 -3.88 17.22
N ASP A 99 -1.99 -5.16 17.58
CA ASP A 99 -1.04 -5.62 18.59
C ASP A 99 0.42 -5.39 18.16
N HIS A 100 0.71 -5.50 16.86
CA HIS A 100 2.02 -5.25 16.29
C HIS A 100 1.95 -4.79 14.83
N VAL A 101 3.02 -4.16 14.38
CA VAL A 101 3.21 -3.76 12.97
C VAL A 101 3.75 -4.95 12.18
N PRO A 102 3.19 -5.28 11.01
CA PRO A 102 3.74 -6.34 10.17
C PRO A 102 5.16 -6.00 9.71
N SER A 103 6.08 -6.93 9.89
CA SER A 103 7.51 -6.79 9.55
C SER A 103 7.89 -7.52 8.26
N SER A 104 6.96 -8.29 7.68
CA SER A 104 7.15 -9.05 6.45
C SER A 104 5.83 -9.39 5.75
N ARG A 105 5.91 -9.77 4.47
CA ARG A 105 4.79 -10.35 3.71
C ARG A 105 4.18 -11.56 4.41
N ARG A 106 5.01 -12.44 4.97
CA ARG A 106 4.55 -13.67 5.64
C ARG A 106 3.70 -13.36 6.86
N GLU A 107 4.16 -12.43 7.70
CA GLU A 107 3.43 -12.00 8.89
C GLU A 107 2.11 -11.32 8.51
N PHE A 108 2.13 -10.45 7.49
CA PHE A 108 0.90 -9.88 6.93
C PHE A 108 -0.11 -10.95 6.49
N MET A 109 0.34 -11.97 5.74
CA MET A 109 -0.55 -13.06 5.31
C MET A 109 -1.08 -13.89 6.49
N ASN A 110 -0.25 -14.11 7.52
CA ASN A 110 -0.68 -14.80 8.74
C ASN A 110 -1.77 -14.02 9.47
N ILE A 111 -1.58 -12.71 9.66
CA ILE A 111 -2.60 -11.83 10.28
C ILE A 111 -3.90 -11.92 9.49
N LEU A 112 -3.82 -11.79 8.16
CA LEU A 112 -5.00 -11.89 7.30
C LEU A 112 -5.72 -13.25 7.44
N MET A 113 -4.99 -14.36 7.50
CA MET A 113 -5.55 -15.70 7.67
C MET A 113 -6.22 -15.91 9.03
N THR A 114 -5.81 -15.18 10.07
CA THR A 114 -6.47 -15.21 11.38
C THR A 114 -7.74 -14.36 11.44
N MET A 115 -7.95 -13.48 10.45
CA MET A 115 -9.12 -12.62 10.35
C MET A 115 -10.19 -13.27 9.46
N GLY A 116 -11.46 -13.11 9.85
CA GLY A 116 -12.60 -13.57 9.06
C GLY A 116 -13.63 -12.46 8.86
N GLY A 117 -14.39 -12.57 7.78
CA GLY A 117 -15.52 -11.68 7.49
C GLY A 117 -15.11 -10.21 7.35
N ASP A 118 -15.91 -9.33 7.95
CA ASP A 118 -15.79 -7.88 7.79
C ASP A 118 -14.44 -7.32 8.25
N ARG A 119 -13.88 -7.87 9.34
CA ARG A 119 -12.55 -7.47 9.84
C ARG A 119 -11.44 -7.72 8.83
N ALA A 120 -11.47 -8.86 8.13
CA ALA A 120 -10.50 -9.16 7.09
C ALA A 120 -10.64 -8.19 5.91
N ILE A 121 -11.87 -7.84 5.52
CA ILE A 121 -12.13 -6.90 4.42
C ILE A 121 -11.59 -5.51 4.75
N ILE A 122 -11.86 -5.01 5.95
CA ILE A 122 -11.38 -3.70 6.41
C ILE A 122 -9.86 -3.68 6.51
N PHE A 123 -9.27 -4.71 7.10
CA PHE A 123 -7.81 -4.84 7.19
C PHE A 123 -7.16 -4.82 5.80
N LEU A 124 -7.72 -5.58 4.85
CA LEU A 124 -7.27 -5.57 3.45
C LEU A 124 -7.39 -4.20 2.81
N HIS A 125 -8.49 -3.48 3.02
CA HIS A 125 -8.69 -2.11 2.52
C HIS A 125 -7.60 -1.17 3.00
N VAL A 126 -7.35 -1.19 4.30
CA VAL A 126 -6.38 -0.35 4.98
C VAL A 126 -4.97 -0.65 4.48
N ILE A 127 -4.55 -1.91 4.56
CA ILE A 127 -3.20 -2.31 4.17
C ILE A 127 -2.97 -2.09 2.67
N SER A 128 -3.96 -2.36 1.82
CA SER A 128 -3.83 -2.14 0.38
C SER A 128 -3.56 -0.67 0.07
N ALA A 129 -4.27 0.24 0.72
CA ALA A 129 -4.05 1.68 0.55
C ALA A 129 -2.64 2.09 0.99
N GLY A 130 -2.15 1.52 2.09
CA GLY A 130 -0.80 1.77 2.59
C GLY A 130 0.30 1.25 1.66
N ILE A 131 0.21 -0.01 1.23
CA ILE A 131 1.16 -0.62 0.29
C ILE A 131 1.24 0.19 -1.00
N TRP A 132 0.08 0.58 -1.53
CA TRP A 132 0.03 1.36 -2.77
C TRP A 132 0.65 2.75 -2.60
N ALA A 133 0.40 3.42 -1.48
CA ALA A 133 1.03 4.70 -1.17
C ALA A 133 2.56 4.58 -1.07
N ILE A 134 3.07 3.55 -0.38
CA ILE A 134 4.51 3.27 -0.28
C ILE A 134 5.10 3.04 -1.67
N TRP A 135 4.47 2.19 -2.48
CA TRP A 135 4.91 1.88 -3.84
C TRP A 135 5.07 3.14 -4.70
N LEU A 136 4.05 4.00 -4.70
CA LEU A 136 4.05 5.22 -5.50
C LEU A 136 5.11 6.21 -5.03
N VAL A 137 5.21 6.45 -3.72
CA VAL A 137 6.22 7.36 -3.15
C VAL A 137 7.63 6.87 -3.45
N ARG A 138 7.88 5.57 -3.35
CA ARG A 138 9.17 5.00 -3.72
C ARG A 138 9.46 5.14 -5.20
N ASN A 139 8.51 4.83 -6.08
CA ASN A 139 8.72 4.94 -7.52
C ASN A 139 8.95 6.37 -7.96
N ASP A 140 8.24 7.33 -7.37
CA ASP A 140 8.47 8.75 -7.62
C ASP A 140 9.89 9.18 -7.24
N TRP A 141 10.43 8.68 -6.12
CA TRP A 141 11.82 9.00 -5.78
C TRP A 141 12.82 8.27 -6.69
N VAL A 142 12.62 6.99 -6.99
CA VAL A 142 13.54 6.20 -7.81
C VAL A 142 13.58 6.69 -9.27
N PHE A 143 12.43 6.89 -9.90
CA PHE A 143 12.35 7.17 -11.34
C PHE A 143 12.19 8.65 -11.68
N ASN A 144 11.59 9.45 -10.79
CA ASN A 144 11.31 10.87 -11.04
C ASN A 144 12.14 11.81 -10.17
N ASN A 145 13.01 11.27 -9.31
CA ASN A 145 13.80 12.01 -8.32
C ASN A 145 12.98 12.91 -7.38
N LYS A 146 11.72 12.54 -7.10
CA LYS A 146 10.83 13.27 -6.20
C LYS A 146 10.91 12.69 -4.80
N LEU A 147 11.71 13.31 -3.94
CA LEU A 147 11.85 12.94 -2.53
C LEU A 147 10.55 13.20 -1.76
N LEU A 148 10.20 12.28 -0.87
CA LEU A 148 9.23 12.51 0.20
C LEU A 148 9.81 13.50 1.22
N SER A 149 9.62 14.79 0.98
CA SER A 149 10.18 15.86 1.83
C SER A 149 9.51 15.98 3.20
N ASN A 150 8.23 15.61 3.29
CA ASN A 150 7.47 15.54 4.54
C ASN A 150 6.95 14.12 4.72
N ILE A 151 7.36 13.47 5.80
CA ILE A 151 6.98 12.08 6.11
C ILE A 151 5.46 11.92 6.27
N CYS A 152 4.74 12.97 6.69
CA CYS A 152 3.29 12.97 6.82
C CYS A 152 2.55 12.93 5.47
N HIS A 153 3.21 13.25 4.35
CA HIS A 153 2.59 13.10 3.03
C HIS A 153 2.28 11.63 2.70
N LEU A 154 3.03 10.67 3.26
CA LEU A 154 2.79 9.24 3.03
C LEU A 154 1.45 8.77 3.62
N PRO A 155 1.14 8.97 4.92
CA PRO A 155 -0.15 8.59 5.46
C PRO A 155 -1.31 9.41 4.87
N HIS A 156 -1.13 10.70 4.52
CA HIS A 156 -2.13 11.45 3.76
C HIS A 156 -2.44 10.81 2.40
N LYS A 157 -1.40 10.34 1.69
CA LYS A 157 -1.58 9.62 0.42
C LYS A 157 -2.32 8.30 0.65
N ALA A 158 -2.01 7.55 1.69
CA ALA A 158 -2.76 6.34 2.03
C ALA A 158 -4.23 6.64 2.32
N VAL A 159 -4.54 7.69 3.11
CA VAL A 159 -5.92 8.16 3.36
C VAL A 159 -6.64 8.49 2.05
N SER A 160 -5.98 9.15 1.10
CA SER A 160 -6.60 9.46 -0.19
C SER A 160 -7.07 8.20 -0.93
N PHE A 161 -6.31 7.11 -0.85
CA PHE A 161 -6.72 5.83 -1.42
C PHE A 161 -7.84 5.15 -0.63
N LEU A 162 -7.86 5.25 0.71
CA LEU A 162 -8.98 4.75 1.52
C LEU A 162 -10.31 5.37 1.06
N ILE A 163 -10.31 6.69 0.81
CA ILE A 163 -11.47 7.45 0.34
C ILE A 163 -11.82 7.05 -1.10
N GLN A 164 -10.81 7.04 -1.98
CA GLN A 164 -11.02 6.78 -3.41
C GLN A 164 -11.58 5.36 -3.67
N TRP A 165 -11.17 4.39 -2.85
CA TRP A 165 -11.59 2.99 -2.95
C TRP A 165 -12.80 2.65 -2.07
N ARG A 166 -13.30 3.60 -1.27
CA ARG A 166 -14.49 3.42 -0.40
C ARG A 166 -15.69 2.85 -1.15
N GLY A 167 -15.89 3.25 -2.41
CA GLY A 167 -16.99 2.78 -3.25
C GLY A 167 -16.99 1.28 -3.54
N LEU A 168 -15.90 0.59 -3.24
CA LEU A 168 -15.70 -0.83 -3.50
C LEU A 168 -16.06 -1.72 -2.30
N LEU A 169 -16.31 -1.12 -1.14
CA LEU A 169 -16.73 -1.81 0.07
C LEU A 169 -18.24 -2.07 0.07
N PRO A 170 -18.71 -3.14 0.73
CA PRO A 170 -20.12 -3.27 1.11
C PRO A 170 -20.59 -2.05 1.92
N GLU A 171 -21.85 -1.62 1.73
CA GLU A 171 -22.38 -0.40 2.34
C GLU A 171 -22.17 -0.33 3.86
N LYS A 172 -22.40 -1.47 4.54
CA LYS A 172 -22.20 -1.61 5.99
C LYS A 172 -20.78 -1.28 6.47
N LEU A 173 -19.75 -1.51 5.65
CA LEU A 173 -18.35 -1.31 6.03
C LEU A 173 -17.83 0.09 5.70
N LYS A 174 -18.56 0.84 4.88
CA LYS A 174 -18.15 2.18 4.46
C LYS A 174 -18.11 3.15 5.64
N VAL A 175 -19.08 3.05 6.56
CA VAL A 175 -19.15 3.88 7.78
C VAL A 175 -17.94 3.62 8.69
N GLU A 176 -17.55 2.36 8.85
CA GLU A 176 -16.39 2.00 9.66
C GLU A 176 -15.11 2.59 9.06
N VAL A 177 -14.92 2.44 7.75
CA VAL A 177 -13.76 3.03 7.05
C VAL A 177 -13.75 4.55 7.10
N ASP A 178 -14.91 5.21 7.10
CA ASP A 178 -14.98 6.67 7.27
C ASP A 178 -14.48 7.11 8.66
N GLY A 179 -14.90 6.42 9.72
CA GLY A 179 -14.42 6.68 11.08
C GLY A 179 -12.91 6.43 11.23
N LEU A 180 -12.40 5.38 10.59
CA LEU A 180 -10.96 5.08 10.55
C LEU A 180 -10.17 6.15 9.81
N LYS A 181 -10.68 6.62 8.66
CA LYS A 181 -10.11 7.73 7.89
C LYS A 181 -10.03 9.01 8.74
N ASP A 182 -11.07 9.33 9.50
CA ASP A 182 -11.09 10.52 10.36
C ASP A 182 -10.09 10.40 11.52
N SER A 183 -10.03 9.22 12.15
CA SER A 183 -9.07 8.92 13.23
C SER A 183 -7.62 9.00 12.75
N LEU A 184 -7.33 8.49 11.55
CA LEU A 184 -6.01 8.58 10.94
C LEU A 184 -5.62 10.02 10.59
N LEU A 185 -6.54 10.82 10.05
CA LEU A 185 -6.29 12.24 9.82
C LEU A 185 -6.02 13.01 11.11
N ALA A 186 -6.73 12.70 12.20
CA ALA A 186 -6.48 13.30 13.50
C ALA A 186 -5.10 12.91 14.06
N SER A 187 -4.72 11.63 13.96
CA SER A 187 -3.40 11.14 14.39
C SER A 187 -2.25 11.80 13.62
N ILE A 188 -2.38 11.97 12.30
CA ILE A 188 -1.37 12.65 11.47
C ILE A 188 -1.21 14.11 11.91
N ARG A 189 -2.32 14.82 12.19
CA ARG A 189 -2.28 16.22 12.66
C ARG A 189 -1.58 16.35 14.01
N ALA A 190 -1.82 15.43 14.94
CA ALA A 190 -1.15 15.40 16.24
C ALA A 190 0.35 15.05 16.15
N SER A 191 0.78 14.40 15.06
CA SER A 191 2.17 14.00 14.84
C SER A 191 2.98 15.02 14.04
N GLY A 192 2.35 16.08 13.53
CA GLY A 192 3.03 17.16 12.82
C GLY A 192 3.79 18.09 13.77
N PRO A 193 4.89 18.74 13.32
CA PRO A 193 5.55 19.76 14.13
C PRO A 193 4.60 20.95 14.34
N ASN A 194 4.46 21.39 15.60
CA ASN A 194 3.84 22.67 15.95
C ASN A 194 4.62 23.84 15.35
#